data_AF-A0A2S3GPF3-F1
#
_entry.id   AF-A0A2S3GPF3-F1
#
_cell.length_a   1.000
_cell.length_b   1.000
_cell.length_c   1.000
_cell.angle_alpha   90.00
_cell.angle_beta   90.00
_cell.angle_gamma   90.00
#
_symmetry.space_group_name_H-M   'P 1'
#
loop_
_entity.id
_entity.type
_entity.pdbx_description
1 polymer ?
#
loop_
_entity_poly.entity_id
_entity_poly.type
_entity_poly.pdbx_seq_one_letter_code
_entity_poly.pdbx_strand_id
1 'polypeptide(L)'
;MAAASLSRLSRRATSSAVAAAPSLRRLLSATSTAPAAQSAPPPPPSAASAAAAGADRVRWDYRGQRQLVPLGQWMPKVAVDAYVAPEAVLAGQVTVHDGASVWSGSVLRGDLNKITLGFCANVQERCVLHAAWAAPTGLPAETLVDRYVTVGAYSLLRSCTIEPECIIGQHSILMEGSLVETNSILEAGSVLPPGRRIPTGELWAGSPARFVRKLTNEEIMEIPKLATAINDLMQSHFSEFLPYSTAYLEVEKLKKSFSIPL
;
A
#
# COMPACT_ATOMS: atom_id res chain seq x y z
N MET A 1 13.76 32.95 43.73
CA MET A 1 13.65 33.22 45.19
C MET A 1 12.22 33.61 45.46
N ALA A 2 11.56 32.88 46.36
CA ALA A 2 10.12 32.71 46.47
C ALA A 2 9.37 33.85 47.18
N ALA A 3 8.09 34.04 46.83
CA ALA A 3 7.06 34.58 47.71
C ALA A 3 5.69 33.99 47.32
N ALA A 4 4.91 33.66 48.35
CA ALA A 4 3.75 32.78 48.34
C ALA A 4 2.40 33.47 48.11
N SER A 5 1.37 32.71 47.69
CA SER A 5 0.02 32.81 48.30
C SER A 5 -0.92 31.65 47.92
N LEU A 6 -1.50 31.01 48.95
CA LEU A 6 -2.90 30.53 49.09
C LEU A 6 -3.36 29.30 48.25
N SER A 7 -4.12 28.33 48.74
CA SER A 7 -4.82 28.11 50.02
C SER A 7 -5.24 26.63 50.17
N ARG A 8 -5.46 26.22 51.42
CA ARG A 8 -5.86 24.88 51.92
C ARG A 8 -7.37 24.65 51.83
N LEU A 9 -7.81 23.38 51.75
CA LEU A 9 -9.00 22.72 52.37
C LEU A 9 -9.19 21.34 51.68
N SER A 10 -8.75 20.17 52.16
CA SER A 10 -9.11 19.32 53.31
C SER A 10 -10.53 18.72 53.36
N ARG A 11 -10.59 17.39 53.10
CA ARG A 11 -11.51 16.33 53.62
C ARG A 11 -13.01 16.45 53.27
N ARG A 12 -13.75 15.39 52.94
CA ARG A 12 -14.04 14.22 53.79
C ARG A 12 -14.87 13.18 53.02
N ALA A 13 -14.62 11.89 53.29
CA ALA A 13 -15.49 10.77 52.94
C ALA A 13 -16.65 10.62 53.95
N THR A 14 -17.80 10.11 53.50
CA THR A 14 -18.85 9.53 54.36
C THR A 14 -19.58 8.38 53.66
N SER A 15 -19.56 7.22 54.31
CA SER A 15 -20.35 6.01 54.09
C SER A 15 -21.69 6.05 54.85
N SER A 16 -22.67 5.22 54.45
CA SER A 16 -23.80 4.61 55.22
C SER A 16 -25.13 4.66 54.44
N ALA A 17 -26.12 3.75 54.48
CA ALA A 17 -26.32 2.32 54.76
C ALA A 17 -27.84 2.02 54.53
N VAL A 18 -28.16 0.84 53.97
CA VAL A 18 -29.32 -0.09 54.16
C VAL A 18 -30.72 0.39 54.59
N ALA A 19 -31.76 -0.03 53.84
CA ALA A 19 -33.06 -0.65 54.24
C ALA A 19 -34.05 -0.60 53.04
N ALA A 20 -35.04 -1.45 52.74
CA ALA A 20 -35.46 -2.83 53.01
C ALA A 20 -36.60 -3.13 51.98
N ALA A 21 -36.82 -4.40 51.62
CA ALA A 21 -37.77 -4.94 50.60
C ALA A 21 -39.28 -4.79 51.01
N PRO A 22 -40.35 -5.36 50.34
CA PRO A 22 -40.41 -6.54 49.44
C PRO A 22 -41.47 -6.53 48.30
N SER A 23 -41.42 -7.52 47.39
CA SER A 23 -42.65 -8.18 46.87
C SER A 23 -42.38 -9.47 46.07
N LEU A 24 -42.84 -10.58 46.68
CA LEU A 24 -43.52 -11.74 46.11
C LEU A 24 -42.75 -12.77 45.25
N ARG A 25 -42.47 -13.89 45.91
CA ARG A 25 -42.11 -15.19 45.35
C ARG A 25 -43.08 -16.25 45.91
N ARG A 26 -43.82 -16.94 45.02
CA ARG A 26 -44.44 -18.29 45.14
C ARG A 26 -45.42 -18.41 43.97
N LEU A 27 -45.48 -19.45 43.14
CA LEU A 27 -45.50 -20.90 43.33
C LEU A 27 -45.57 -21.46 41.88
N LEU A 28 -44.83 -22.46 41.41
CA LEU A 28 -45.21 -23.88 41.47
C LEU A 28 -44.17 -24.73 40.72
N SER A 29 -43.92 -25.90 41.29
CA SER A 29 -43.25 -27.08 40.75
C SER A 29 -44.02 -27.76 39.62
N ALA A 30 -43.33 -28.30 38.62
CA ALA A 30 -43.72 -29.55 37.96
C ALA A 30 -42.57 -30.14 37.12
N THR A 31 -42.07 -31.29 37.58
CA THR A 31 -41.68 -32.50 36.84
C THR A 31 -40.90 -32.41 35.52
N SER A 32 -39.76 -33.07 35.56
CA SER A 32 -38.96 -33.64 34.48
C SER A 32 -39.75 -34.21 33.30
N THR A 33 -39.40 -33.78 32.09
CA THR A 33 -39.36 -34.62 30.89
C THR A 33 -38.17 -34.17 30.04
N ALA A 34 -37.15 -35.02 29.94
CA ALA A 34 -36.13 -34.89 28.90
C ALA A 34 -36.79 -35.05 27.51
N PRO A 35 -36.27 -34.35 26.49
CA PRO A 35 -35.60 -35.13 25.46
C PRO A 35 -34.33 -34.48 24.90
N ALA A 36 -33.45 -35.37 24.45
CA ALA A 36 -32.40 -35.18 23.45
C ALA A 36 -31.31 -34.13 23.74
N ALA A 37 -30.17 -34.63 24.22
CA ALA A 37 -28.88 -34.00 24.06
C ALA A 37 -28.63 -33.70 22.57
N GLN A 38 -28.75 -32.42 22.20
CA GLN A 38 -28.18 -31.93 20.95
C GLN A 38 -26.68 -31.77 21.19
N SER A 39 -25.91 -32.64 20.55
CA SER A 39 -24.45 -32.56 20.48
C SER A 39 -24.04 -31.17 20.02
N ALA A 40 -23.21 -30.49 20.83
CA ALA A 40 -22.53 -29.28 20.41
C ALA A 40 -21.84 -29.51 19.05
N PRO A 41 -21.89 -28.53 18.12
CA PRO A 41 -21.12 -28.65 16.88
C PRO A 41 -19.64 -28.80 17.23
N PRO A 42 -18.90 -29.67 16.52
CA PRO A 42 -17.48 -29.84 16.77
C PRO A 42 -16.79 -28.48 16.66
N PRO A 43 -15.78 -28.18 17.51
CA PRO A 43 -14.97 -26.99 17.32
C PRO A 43 -14.41 -27.01 15.89
N PRO A 44 -14.30 -25.84 15.21
CA PRO A 44 -13.69 -25.80 13.89
C PRO A 44 -12.35 -26.54 13.96
N PRO A 45 -12.02 -27.38 12.96
CA PRO A 45 -10.76 -28.09 12.97
C PRO A 45 -9.67 -27.05 13.21
N SER A 46 -8.90 -27.25 14.28
CA SER A 46 -7.72 -26.45 14.56
C SER A 46 -6.98 -26.22 13.25
N ALA A 47 -6.54 -24.99 13.00
CA ALA A 47 -5.75 -24.58 11.83
C ALA A 47 -4.38 -25.30 11.69
N ALA A 48 -4.26 -26.49 12.28
CA ALA A 48 -3.17 -27.43 12.23
C ALA A 48 -3.34 -28.50 11.13
N SER A 49 -4.41 -28.49 10.33
CA SER A 49 -4.35 -29.09 8.98
C SER A 49 -3.69 -28.09 8.01
N ALA A 50 -2.52 -27.59 8.39
CA ALA A 50 -1.67 -26.83 7.49
C ALA A 50 -1.33 -27.78 6.33
N ALA A 51 -1.79 -27.42 5.14
CA ALA A 51 -1.61 -28.18 3.91
C ALA A 51 -0.22 -28.80 3.86
N ALA A 52 -0.14 -30.13 3.77
CA ALA A 52 1.13 -30.83 3.56
C ALA A 52 1.83 -30.15 2.39
N ALA A 53 2.92 -29.43 2.66
CA ALA A 53 3.67 -28.75 1.62
C ALA A 53 4.10 -29.84 0.63
N GLY A 54 3.54 -29.81 -0.59
CA GLY A 54 3.84 -30.82 -1.61
C GLY A 54 5.36 -30.97 -1.76
N ALA A 55 5.83 -32.21 -1.86
CA ALA A 55 7.27 -32.54 -1.88
C ALA A 55 8.05 -31.74 -2.94
N ASP A 56 7.37 -31.33 -4.02
CA ASP A 56 7.97 -30.58 -5.15
C ASP A 56 8.06 -29.06 -4.92
N ARG A 57 7.58 -28.53 -3.78
CA ARG A 57 7.69 -27.09 -3.48
C ARG A 57 9.12 -26.74 -3.10
N VAL A 58 9.77 -25.98 -3.97
CA VAL A 58 11.13 -25.52 -3.78
C VAL A 58 11.17 -24.35 -2.79
N ARG A 59 12.11 -24.38 -1.83
CA ARG A 59 12.33 -23.29 -0.86
C ARG A 59 13.23 -22.19 -1.39
N TRP A 60 14.12 -22.54 -2.31
CA TRP A 60 15.10 -21.64 -2.89
C TRP A 60 15.11 -21.77 -4.40
N ASP A 61 14.69 -20.72 -5.09
CA ASP A 61 14.87 -20.60 -6.53
C ASP A 61 16.16 -19.83 -6.80
N TYR A 62 17.07 -20.47 -7.54
CA TYR A 62 18.37 -19.89 -7.90
C TYR A 62 18.23 -18.64 -8.78
N ARG A 63 17.08 -18.44 -9.43
CA ARG A 63 16.79 -17.27 -10.28
C ARG A 63 16.38 -16.04 -9.49
N GLY A 64 16.03 -16.21 -8.21
CA GLY A 64 15.39 -15.16 -7.41
C GLY A 64 13.99 -14.81 -7.94
N GLN A 65 13.46 -13.69 -7.44
CA GLN A 65 12.17 -13.17 -7.90
C GLN A 65 12.34 -12.50 -9.27
N ARG A 66 11.47 -12.87 -10.22
CA ARG A 66 11.45 -12.21 -11.54
C ARG A 66 10.91 -10.79 -11.41
N GLN A 67 11.58 -9.84 -12.05
CA GLN A 67 11.17 -8.44 -12.13
C GLN A 67 9.85 -8.29 -12.90
N LEU A 68 9.76 -8.88 -14.10
CA LEU A 68 8.54 -8.87 -14.91
C LEU A 68 7.82 -10.23 -14.80
N VAL A 69 6.62 -10.22 -14.25
CA VAL A 69 5.79 -11.41 -14.02
C VAL A 69 4.55 -11.35 -14.91
N PRO A 70 4.51 -12.12 -16.02
CA PRO A 70 3.30 -12.23 -16.83
C PRO A 70 2.24 -13.07 -16.08
N LEU A 71 0.98 -12.66 -16.18
CA LEU A 71 -0.17 -13.36 -15.59
C LEU A 71 -1.21 -13.63 -16.69
N GLY A 72 -1.34 -14.90 -17.09
CA GLY A 72 -2.22 -15.29 -18.20
C GLY A 72 -1.79 -14.63 -19.52
N GLN A 73 -2.66 -13.80 -20.10
CA GLN A 73 -2.38 -13.03 -21.31
C GLN A 73 -1.77 -11.66 -21.03
N TRP A 74 -1.66 -11.27 -19.76
CA TRP A 74 -1.21 -9.94 -19.37
C TRP A 74 0.29 -9.93 -19.13
N MET A 75 0.99 -9.13 -19.93
CA MET A 75 2.42 -8.93 -19.85
C MET A 75 2.70 -7.47 -19.48
N PRO A 76 3.48 -7.21 -18.42
CA PRO A 76 3.95 -5.87 -18.13
C PRO A 76 4.72 -5.29 -19.32
N LYS A 77 4.41 -4.06 -19.70
CA LYS A 77 5.07 -3.34 -20.79
C LYS A 77 5.87 -2.18 -20.20
N VAL A 78 7.14 -2.12 -20.55
CA VAL A 78 8.06 -1.07 -20.10
C VAL A 78 8.64 -0.40 -21.34
N ALA A 79 8.59 0.93 -21.38
CA ALA A 79 9.22 1.72 -22.43
C ALA A 79 10.75 1.56 -22.41
N VAL A 80 11.41 1.83 -23.54
CA VAL A 80 12.86 1.56 -23.70
C VAL A 80 13.71 2.53 -22.88
N ASP A 81 13.22 3.75 -22.67
CA ASP A 81 13.84 4.83 -21.91
C ASP A 81 13.36 4.88 -20.44
N ALA A 82 12.48 3.96 -20.04
CA ALA A 82 12.02 3.84 -18.67
C ALA A 82 12.98 2.98 -17.84
N TYR A 83 13.19 3.40 -16.59
CA TYR A 83 14.01 2.65 -15.64
C TYR A 83 13.15 1.86 -14.68
N VAL A 84 13.47 0.57 -14.53
CA VAL A 84 12.88 -0.29 -13.50
C VAL A 84 14.02 -0.91 -12.72
N ALA A 85 14.08 -0.62 -11.42
CA ALA A 85 15.08 -1.16 -10.53
C ALA A 85 15.00 -2.70 -10.47
N PRO A 86 16.13 -3.41 -10.35
CA PRO A 86 16.17 -4.88 -10.41
C PRO A 86 15.41 -5.56 -9.27
N GLU A 87 15.24 -4.87 -8.13
CA GLU A 87 14.46 -5.37 -6.98
C GLU A 87 12.94 -5.13 -7.11
N ALA A 88 12.51 -4.32 -8.08
CA ALA A 88 11.11 -4.03 -8.29
C ALA A 88 10.37 -5.23 -8.90
N VAL A 89 9.09 -5.37 -8.60
CA VAL A 89 8.26 -6.45 -9.15
C VAL A 89 7.05 -5.85 -9.87
N LEU A 90 6.95 -6.09 -11.17
CA LEU A 90 5.83 -5.71 -12.02
C LEU A 90 5.08 -6.98 -12.41
N ALA A 91 3.82 -7.09 -12.00
CA ALA A 91 3.00 -8.28 -12.25
C ALA A 91 1.68 -7.92 -12.93
N GLY A 92 1.33 -8.65 -13.99
CA GLY A 92 0.04 -8.50 -14.69
C GLY A 92 -0.01 -7.31 -15.66
N GLN A 93 -1.13 -6.59 -15.67
CA GLN A 93 -1.36 -5.42 -16.54
C GLN A 93 -0.70 -4.17 -15.98
N VAL A 94 0.61 -4.04 -16.18
CA VAL A 94 1.36 -2.83 -15.82
C VAL A 94 1.95 -2.21 -17.08
N THR A 95 1.71 -0.93 -17.30
CA THR A 95 2.32 -0.17 -18.40
C THR A 95 3.13 0.96 -17.83
N VAL A 96 4.43 0.98 -18.15
CA VAL A 96 5.37 2.02 -17.77
C VAL A 96 5.72 2.80 -19.04
N HIS A 97 5.28 4.06 -19.11
CA HIS A 97 5.50 4.95 -20.26
C HIS A 97 6.89 5.58 -20.24
N ASP A 98 7.16 6.36 -21.29
CA ASP A 98 8.47 6.93 -21.59
C ASP A 98 8.98 7.85 -20.46
N GLY A 99 10.26 7.74 -20.15
CA GLY A 99 10.94 8.48 -19.08
C GLY A 99 10.45 8.20 -17.66
N ALA A 100 9.54 7.23 -17.47
CA ALA A 100 9.06 6.86 -16.14
C ALA A 100 10.11 6.04 -15.39
N SER A 101 10.09 6.11 -14.06
CA SER A 101 11.04 5.40 -13.20
C SER A 101 10.36 4.65 -12.06
N VAL A 102 10.77 3.40 -11.85
CA VAL A 102 10.34 2.56 -10.72
C VAL A 102 11.56 2.18 -9.91
N TRP A 103 11.62 2.67 -8.68
CA TRP A 103 12.77 2.56 -7.80
C TRP A 103 12.75 1.28 -6.94
N SER A 104 13.86 1.03 -6.24
CA SER A 104 14.15 -0.24 -5.58
C SER A 104 13.09 -0.67 -4.57
N GLY A 105 12.76 -1.97 -4.60
CA GLY A 105 11.79 -2.60 -3.70
C GLY A 105 10.32 -2.27 -3.97
N SER A 106 10.01 -1.53 -5.04
CA SER A 106 8.63 -1.20 -5.40
C SER A 106 7.90 -2.36 -6.06
N VAL A 107 6.63 -2.55 -5.70
CA VAL A 107 5.80 -3.64 -6.17
C VAL A 107 4.56 -3.08 -6.88
N LEU A 108 4.46 -3.33 -8.18
CA LEU A 108 3.35 -2.94 -9.03
C LEU A 108 2.57 -4.19 -9.42
N ARG A 109 1.37 -4.33 -8.88
CA ARG A 109 0.54 -5.52 -9.07
C ARG A 109 -0.76 -5.16 -9.78
N GLY A 110 -0.75 -5.26 -11.10
CA GLY A 110 -1.91 -5.06 -11.98
C GLY A 110 -2.64 -6.38 -12.26
N ASP A 111 -2.95 -7.15 -11.22
CA ASP A 111 -3.57 -8.48 -11.36
C ASP A 111 -5.10 -8.43 -11.43
N LEU A 112 -5.74 -7.44 -10.78
CA LEU A 112 -7.20 -7.27 -10.85
C LEU A 112 -7.59 -6.26 -11.93
N ASN A 113 -6.83 -5.17 -12.05
CA ASN A 113 -7.04 -4.09 -13.02
C ASN A 113 -5.69 -3.50 -13.46
N LYS A 114 -5.71 -2.69 -14.52
CA LYS A 114 -4.50 -2.09 -15.08
C LYS A 114 -3.87 -1.04 -14.16
N ILE A 115 -2.54 -0.97 -14.21
CA ILE A 115 -1.73 0.08 -13.61
C ILE A 115 -0.96 0.76 -14.74
N THR A 116 -1.05 2.08 -14.82
CA THR A 116 -0.37 2.87 -15.84
C THR A 116 0.46 3.95 -15.17
N LEU A 117 1.76 3.99 -15.49
CA LEU A 117 2.67 5.09 -15.14
C LEU A 117 2.94 5.94 -16.37
N GLY A 118 2.60 7.22 -16.29
CA GLY A 118 2.70 8.20 -17.36
C GLY A 118 4.11 8.76 -17.57
N PHE A 119 4.21 9.72 -18.47
CA PHE A 119 5.48 10.30 -18.91
C PHE A 119 6.26 10.96 -17.76
N CYS A 120 7.54 10.61 -17.59
CA CYS A 120 8.39 11.20 -16.56
C CYS A 120 7.82 11.05 -15.12
N ALA A 121 6.92 10.09 -14.91
CA ALA A 121 6.40 9.78 -13.59
C ALA A 121 7.42 8.92 -12.82
N ASN A 122 7.57 9.17 -11.53
CA ASN A 122 8.47 8.40 -10.68
C ASN A 122 7.73 7.73 -9.54
N VAL A 123 8.05 6.45 -9.31
CA VAL A 123 7.60 5.64 -8.19
C VAL A 123 8.82 5.30 -7.35
N GLN A 124 9.04 6.06 -6.29
CA GLN A 124 10.21 5.93 -5.41
C GLN A 124 10.23 4.60 -4.65
N GLU A 125 11.18 4.44 -3.73
CA GLU A 125 11.52 3.16 -3.13
C GLU A 125 10.36 2.55 -2.34
N ARG A 126 10.23 1.22 -2.42
CA ARG A 126 9.31 0.43 -1.60
C ARG A 126 7.86 0.88 -1.67
N CYS A 127 7.45 1.45 -2.81
CA CYS A 127 6.06 1.78 -3.05
C CYS A 127 5.28 0.54 -3.46
N VAL A 128 4.03 0.44 -3.03
CA VAL A 128 3.15 -0.67 -3.40
C VAL A 128 1.96 -0.10 -4.16
N LEU A 129 1.86 -0.46 -5.43
CA LEU A 129 0.74 -0.12 -6.29
C LEU A 129 -0.09 -1.37 -6.53
N HIS A 130 -1.36 -1.31 -6.15
CA HIS A 130 -2.30 -2.41 -6.36
C HIS A 130 -3.60 -1.87 -6.94
N ALA A 131 -4.21 -2.60 -7.86
CA ALA A 131 -5.53 -2.26 -8.34
C ALA A 131 -6.57 -3.18 -7.67
N ALA A 132 -7.61 -2.60 -7.06
CA ALA A 132 -8.77 -3.31 -6.55
C ALA A 132 -9.64 -3.85 -7.70
N TRP A 133 -10.48 -4.85 -7.44
CA TRP A 133 -11.37 -5.45 -8.43
C TRP A 133 -12.45 -4.48 -8.93
N ALA A 134 -13.08 -3.77 -7.98
CA ALA A 134 -14.08 -2.76 -8.23
C ALA A 134 -13.94 -1.67 -7.17
N ALA A 135 -14.15 -0.42 -7.56
CA ALA A 135 -14.17 0.68 -6.61
C ALA A 135 -15.58 0.80 -6.04
N PRO A 136 -15.77 0.89 -4.71
CA PRO A 136 -17.09 1.03 -4.09
C PRO A 136 -17.82 2.32 -4.51
N THR A 137 -17.09 3.27 -5.08
CA THR A 137 -17.56 4.57 -5.55
C THR A 137 -18.09 4.57 -6.98
N GLY A 138 -17.97 3.46 -7.72
CA GLY A 138 -18.37 3.36 -9.13
C GLY A 138 -17.38 3.99 -10.13
N LEU A 139 -16.26 4.53 -9.64
CA LEU A 139 -15.14 5.00 -10.46
C LEU A 139 -14.36 3.80 -11.04
N PRO A 140 -13.65 3.97 -12.17
CA PRO A 140 -12.79 2.90 -12.70
C PRO A 140 -11.74 2.52 -11.65
N ALA A 141 -11.67 1.23 -11.31
CA ALA A 141 -10.78 0.70 -10.29
C ALA A 141 -9.34 0.49 -10.81
N GLU A 142 -8.88 1.35 -11.73
CA GLU A 142 -7.51 1.36 -12.25
C GLU A 142 -6.61 2.28 -11.42
N THR A 143 -5.31 2.03 -11.47
CA THR A 143 -4.33 2.96 -10.89
C THR A 143 -3.65 3.71 -12.03
N LEU A 144 -3.96 4.99 -12.17
CA LEU A 144 -3.39 5.86 -13.19
C LEU A 144 -2.52 6.90 -12.50
N VAL A 145 -1.22 6.87 -12.82
CA VAL A 145 -0.26 7.90 -12.44
C VAL A 145 0.08 8.65 -13.71
N ASP A 146 -0.38 9.89 -13.88
CA ASP A 146 -0.17 10.66 -15.11
C ASP A 146 1.25 11.26 -15.17
N ARG A 147 1.49 12.19 -16.09
CA ARG A 147 2.80 12.78 -16.38
C ARG A 147 3.33 13.66 -15.24
N TYR A 148 4.66 13.67 -15.07
CA TYR A 148 5.37 14.46 -14.07
C TYR A 148 4.88 14.27 -12.63
N VAL A 149 4.31 13.10 -12.33
CA VAL A 149 3.91 12.76 -10.97
C VAL A 149 5.10 12.19 -10.21
N THR A 150 5.31 12.68 -9.00
CA THR A 150 6.33 12.15 -8.08
C THR A 150 5.66 11.41 -6.95
N VAL A 151 5.80 10.09 -6.92
CA VAL A 151 5.30 9.24 -5.84
C VAL A 151 6.42 8.97 -4.84
N GLY A 152 6.28 9.55 -3.65
CA GLY A 152 7.26 9.47 -2.57
C GLY A 152 7.45 8.06 -2.04
N ALA A 153 8.64 7.79 -1.48
CA ALA A 153 9.02 6.48 -0.94
C ALA A 153 7.99 5.94 0.07
N TYR A 154 7.84 4.61 0.13
CA TYR A 154 6.90 3.89 1.00
C TYR A 154 5.41 4.25 0.80
N SER A 155 5.04 4.79 -0.36
CA SER A 155 3.65 5.08 -0.65
C SER A 155 2.86 3.83 -1.02
N LEU A 156 1.61 3.76 -0.58
CA LEU A 156 0.67 2.70 -0.95
C LEU A 156 -0.45 3.31 -1.79
N LEU A 157 -0.53 2.90 -3.05
CA LEU A 157 -1.57 3.35 -3.97
C LEU A 157 -2.53 2.19 -4.27
N ARG A 158 -3.82 2.40 -4.02
CA ARG A 158 -4.86 1.44 -4.36
C ARG A 158 -5.94 2.05 -5.24
N SER A 159 -6.00 1.66 -6.52
CA SER A 159 -7.02 2.12 -7.50
C SER A 159 -7.29 3.62 -7.42
N CYS A 160 -6.24 4.41 -7.52
CA CYS A 160 -6.31 5.87 -7.50
C CYS A 160 -5.94 6.47 -8.85
N THR A 161 -6.53 7.63 -9.15
CA THR A 161 -6.16 8.44 -10.30
C THR A 161 -5.41 9.65 -9.80
N ILE A 162 -4.17 9.81 -10.27
CA ILE A 162 -3.32 10.94 -9.99
C ILE A 162 -3.10 11.68 -11.30
N GLU A 163 -3.63 12.89 -11.37
CA GLU A 163 -3.52 13.77 -12.53
C GLU A 163 -2.10 14.34 -12.69
N PRO A 164 -1.81 15.03 -13.82
CA PRO A 164 -0.49 15.56 -14.10
C PRO A 164 0.09 16.46 -13.01
N GLU A 165 1.41 16.45 -12.87
CA GLU A 165 2.15 17.41 -12.05
C GLU A 165 1.72 17.37 -10.57
N CYS A 166 1.57 16.18 -10.01
CA CYS A 166 1.27 15.99 -8.59
C CYS A 166 2.49 15.49 -7.81
N ILE A 167 2.58 15.86 -6.54
CA ILE A 167 3.54 15.28 -5.61
C ILE A 167 2.78 14.52 -4.53
N ILE A 168 3.08 13.23 -4.42
CA ILE A 168 2.63 12.38 -3.32
C ILE A 168 3.80 12.25 -2.35
N GLY A 169 3.63 12.78 -1.14
CA GLY A 169 4.66 12.74 -0.11
C GLY A 169 5.01 11.32 0.32
N GLN A 170 6.15 11.18 0.98
CA GLN A 170 6.61 9.89 1.50
C GLN A 170 5.60 9.28 2.47
N HIS A 171 5.51 7.95 2.52
CA HIS A 171 4.61 7.24 3.43
C HIS A 171 3.13 7.63 3.27
N SER A 172 2.73 8.05 2.07
CA SER A 172 1.34 8.39 1.79
C SER A 172 0.54 7.15 1.41
N ILE A 173 -0.74 7.14 1.77
CA ILE A 173 -1.64 6.03 1.47
C ILE A 173 -2.86 6.57 0.73
N LEU A 174 -3.04 6.16 -0.51
CA LEU A 174 -4.19 6.51 -1.34
C LEU A 174 -5.11 5.29 -1.49
N MET A 175 -6.37 5.49 -1.11
CA MET A 175 -7.40 4.45 -1.15
C MET A 175 -8.23 4.50 -2.44
N GLU A 176 -9.07 3.48 -2.60
CA GLU A 176 -9.85 3.23 -3.80
C GLU A 176 -10.70 4.42 -4.24
N GLY A 177 -10.61 4.76 -5.52
CA GLY A 177 -11.37 5.85 -6.13
C GLY A 177 -10.95 7.24 -5.66
N SER A 178 -9.80 7.38 -4.99
CA SER A 178 -9.26 8.69 -4.68
C SER A 178 -8.73 9.37 -5.94
N LEU A 179 -9.06 10.64 -6.11
CA LEU A 179 -8.63 11.47 -7.24
C LEU A 179 -7.73 12.59 -6.70
N VAL A 180 -6.50 12.67 -7.21
CA VAL A 180 -5.61 13.80 -6.94
C VAL A 180 -5.51 14.62 -8.21
N GLU A 181 -6.02 15.85 -8.16
CA GLU A 181 -6.06 16.72 -9.33
C GLU A 181 -4.74 17.40 -9.62
N THR A 182 -4.64 17.99 -10.83
CA THR A 182 -3.41 18.64 -11.30
C THR A 182 -2.79 19.60 -10.29
N ASN A 183 -1.46 19.65 -10.28
CA ASN A 183 -0.70 20.60 -9.45
C ASN A 183 -1.04 20.48 -7.95
N SER A 184 -1.42 19.31 -7.46
CA SER A 184 -1.72 19.10 -6.05
C SER A 184 -0.55 18.45 -5.33
N ILE A 185 -0.39 18.77 -4.04
CA ILE A 185 0.65 18.20 -3.20
C ILE A 185 0.00 17.54 -1.99
N LEU A 186 0.33 16.26 -1.80
CA LEU A 186 0.00 15.52 -0.60
C LEU A 186 1.24 15.45 0.29
N GLU A 187 1.15 15.93 1.52
CA GLU A 187 2.27 15.92 2.46
C GLU A 187 2.62 14.48 2.90
N ALA A 188 3.83 14.28 3.41
CA ALA A 188 4.27 13.00 3.92
C ALA A 188 3.35 12.46 5.04
N GLY A 189 3.17 11.14 5.08
CA GLY A 189 2.35 10.45 6.07
C GLY A 189 0.83 10.68 5.91
N SER A 190 0.39 11.23 4.78
CA SER A 190 -1.02 11.52 4.57
C SER A 190 -1.80 10.30 4.09
N VAL A 191 -3.04 10.17 4.57
CA VAL A 191 -3.93 9.06 4.20
C VAL A 191 -5.18 9.62 3.54
N LEU A 192 -5.34 9.37 2.25
CA LEU A 192 -6.48 9.81 1.46
C LEU A 192 -7.58 8.72 1.52
N PRO A 193 -8.74 8.99 2.15
CA PRO A 193 -9.82 8.01 2.25
C PRO A 193 -10.45 7.70 0.87
N PRO A 194 -11.16 6.57 0.76
CA PRO A 194 -11.74 6.15 -0.52
C PRO A 194 -12.73 7.18 -1.06
N GLY A 195 -12.69 7.43 -2.37
CA GLY A 195 -13.55 8.41 -3.04
C GLY A 195 -13.23 9.87 -2.75
N ARG A 196 -12.17 10.17 -2.00
CA ARG A 196 -11.79 11.55 -1.70
C ARG A 196 -11.08 12.18 -2.89
N ARG A 197 -11.51 13.38 -3.25
CA ARG A 197 -10.89 14.22 -4.28
C ARG A 197 -10.06 15.32 -3.62
N ILE A 198 -8.82 15.49 -4.07
CA ILE A 198 -7.96 16.63 -3.76
C ILE A 198 -8.09 17.62 -4.92
N PRO A 199 -8.62 18.83 -4.69
CA PRO A 199 -8.75 19.85 -5.72
C PRO A 199 -7.40 20.37 -6.26
N THR A 200 -7.40 20.84 -7.50
CA THR A 200 -6.24 21.44 -8.18
C THR A 200 -5.55 22.52 -7.35
N GLY A 201 -4.21 22.47 -7.26
CA GLY A 201 -3.42 23.53 -6.64
C GLY A 201 -3.53 23.59 -5.11
N GLU A 202 -3.98 22.51 -4.47
CA GLU A 202 -4.11 22.45 -3.01
C GLU A 202 -3.05 21.57 -2.35
N LEU A 203 -2.66 21.95 -1.13
CA LEU A 203 -1.82 21.16 -0.25
C LEU A 203 -2.70 20.48 0.80
N TRP A 204 -2.59 19.16 0.87
CA TRP A 204 -3.33 18.32 1.81
C TRP A 204 -2.38 17.55 2.72
N ALA A 205 -2.76 17.37 3.99
CA ALA A 205 -1.94 16.70 4.97
C ALA A 205 -2.76 15.89 5.98
N GLY A 206 -2.11 14.88 6.58
CA GLY A 206 -2.60 14.17 7.75
C GLY A 206 -3.35 12.86 7.46
N SER A 207 -3.76 12.20 8.55
CA SER A 207 -4.47 10.91 8.50
C SER A 207 -5.74 10.98 9.37
N PRO A 208 -6.93 11.18 8.78
CA PRO A 208 -7.21 11.31 7.34
C PRO A 208 -6.77 12.67 6.77
N ALA A 209 -6.46 12.71 5.47
CA ALA A 209 -5.98 13.89 4.78
C ALA A 209 -7.01 15.02 4.81
N ARG A 210 -6.55 16.22 5.17
CA ARG A 210 -7.35 17.45 5.22
C ARG A 210 -6.65 18.55 4.43
N PHE A 211 -7.46 19.46 3.90
CA PHE A 211 -6.96 20.69 3.30
C PHE A 211 -6.16 21.50 4.32
N VAL A 212 -4.95 21.92 3.94
CA VAL A 212 -4.09 22.78 4.76
C VAL A 212 -4.12 24.20 4.20
N ARG A 213 -3.77 24.34 2.92
CA ARG A 213 -3.66 25.63 2.22
C ARG A 213 -3.64 25.44 0.71
N LYS A 214 -3.77 26.53 -0.02
CA LYS A 214 -3.46 26.57 -1.45
C LYS A 214 -1.95 26.68 -1.67
N LEU A 215 -1.50 26.13 -2.79
CA LEU A 215 -0.11 26.21 -3.21
C LEU A 215 0.22 27.58 -3.78
N THR A 216 1.47 27.98 -3.64
CA THR A 216 1.98 29.19 -4.29
C THR A 216 2.34 28.88 -5.75
N ASN A 217 2.39 29.90 -6.60
CA ASN A 217 2.80 29.72 -7.99
C ASN A 217 4.25 29.21 -8.11
N GLU A 218 5.11 29.56 -7.14
CA GLU A 218 6.48 29.06 -7.08
C GLU A 218 6.52 27.56 -6.86
N GLU A 219 5.76 27.05 -5.88
CA GLU A 219 5.64 25.61 -5.61
C GLU A 219 5.11 24.85 -6.83
N ILE A 220 4.09 25.38 -7.50
CA ILE A 220 3.51 24.77 -8.70
C ILE A 220 4.56 24.65 -9.82
N MET A 221 5.39 25.67 -10.02
CA MET A 221 6.47 25.64 -11.01
C MET A 221 7.64 24.72 -10.63
N GLU A 222 7.78 24.36 -9.36
CA GLU A 222 8.83 23.45 -8.89
C GLU A 222 8.48 21.97 -9.09
N ILE A 223 7.20 21.61 -9.10
CA ILE A 223 6.74 20.22 -9.28
C ILE A 223 7.35 19.54 -10.52
N PRO A 224 7.23 20.10 -11.74
CA PRO A 224 7.81 19.48 -12.92
C PRO A 224 9.34 19.47 -12.89
N LYS A 225 9.98 20.48 -12.27
CA LYS A 225 11.46 20.53 -12.14
C LYS A 225 11.98 19.39 -11.27
N LEU A 226 11.25 19.05 -10.22
CA LEU A 226 11.57 17.91 -9.35
C LEU A 226 11.44 16.58 -10.12
N ALA A 227 10.37 16.41 -10.89
CA ALA A 227 10.20 15.22 -11.72
C ALA A 227 11.32 15.07 -12.76
N THR A 228 11.73 16.16 -13.42
CA THR A 228 12.87 16.12 -14.37
C THR A 228 14.19 15.83 -13.68
N ALA A 229 14.44 16.39 -12.49
CA ALA A 229 15.67 16.11 -11.74
C ALA A 229 15.77 14.63 -11.33
N ILE A 230 14.65 14.00 -10.97
CA ILE A 230 14.60 12.56 -10.69
C ILE A 230 14.81 11.75 -11.98
N ASN A 231 14.33 12.23 -13.12
CA ASN A 231 14.60 11.60 -14.42
C ASN A 231 16.10 11.63 -14.76
N ASP A 232 16.78 12.75 -14.54
CA ASP A 232 18.24 12.84 -14.77
C ASP A 232 19.01 11.86 -13.85
N LEU A 233 18.59 11.73 -12.59
CA LEU A 233 19.15 10.74 -11.67
C LEU A 233 18.87 9.32 -12.16
N MET A 234 17.63 9.07 -12.63
CA MET A 234 17.25 7.80 -13.24
C MET A 234 18.15 7.44 -14.42
N GLN A 235 18.49 8.38 -15.31
CA GLN A 235 19.39 8.13 -16.43
C GLN A 235 20.78 7.69 -15.97
N SER A 236 21.28 8.30 -14.89
CA SER A 236 22.55 7.89 -14.28
C SER A 236 22.49 6.44 -13.81
N HIS A 237 21.41 6.05 -13.12
CA HIS A 237 21.20 4.66 -12.72
C HIS A 237 21.00 3.72 -13.92
N PHE A 238 20.22 4.13 -14.93
CA PHE A 238 19.94 3.35 -16.12
C PHE A 238 21.23 3.02 -16.88
N SER A 239 22.18 3.95 -16.94
CA SER A 239 23.47 3.76 -17.61
C SER A 239 24.38 2.71 -16.96
N GLU A 240 24.18 2.44 -15.65
CA GLU A 240 24.92 1.41 -14.93
C GLU A 240 24.44 -0.01 -15.27
N PHE A 241 23.24 -0.16 -15.84
CA PHE A 241 22.67 -1.46 -16.19
C PHE A 241 22.86 -1.76 -17.68
N LEU A 242 23.44 -2.92 -17.96
CA LEU A 242 23.45 -3.50 -19.30
C LEU A 242 22.13 -4.25 -19.57
N PRO A 243 21.70 -4.37 -20.85
CA PRO A 243 20.47 -5.08 -21.20
C PRO A 243 20.43 -6.55 -20.76
N TYR A 244 21.59 -7.21 -20.71
CA TYR A 244 21.72 -8.60 -20.28
C TYR A 244 22.65 -8.69 -19.07
N SER A 245 22.21 -9.43 -18.06
CA SER A 245 23.02 -9.71 -16.87
C SER A 245 24.03 -10.84 -17.14
N THR A 246 25.14 -10.82 -16.39
CA THR A 246 26.16 -11.89 -16.41
C THR A 246 25.80 -13.08 -15.52
N ALA A 247 24.62 -13.09 -14.90
CA ALA A 247 24.19 -14.10 -13.93
C ALA A 247 24.14 -15.52 -14.52
N TYR A 248 23.93 -15.67 -15.82
CA TYR A 248 23.93 -16.98 -16.49
C TYR A 248 25.28 -17.71 -16.36
N LEU A 249 26.41 -16.98 -16.35
CA LEU A 249 27.75 -17.56 -16.19
C LEU A 249 27.92 -18.20 -14.81
N GLU A 250 27.37 -17.59 -13.76
CA GLU A 250 27.39 -18.14 -12.42
C GLU A 250 26.49 -19.38 -12.30
N VAL A 251 25.32 -19.36 -12.95
CA VAL A 251 24.45 -20.53 -13.05
C VAL A 251 25.15 -21.69 -13.79
N GLU A 252 25.89 -21.41 -14.87
CA GLU A 252 26.67 -22.43 -15.58
C GLU A 252 27.79 -23.02 -14.73
N LYS A 253 28.55 -22.18 -14.00
CA LYS A 253 29.58 -22.65 -13.05
C LYS A 253 28.96 -23.53 -11.97
N LEU A 254 27.79 -23.14 -11.46
CA LEU A 254 27.04 -23.88 -10.45
C LEU A 254 26.52 -25.22 -11.01
N LYS A 255 26.00 -25.27 -12.23
CA LYS A 255 25.61 -26.54 -12.87
C LYS A 255 26.79 -27.49 -13.07
N LYS A 256 27.94 -26.95 -13.48
CA LYS A 256 29.19 -27.71 -13.65
C LYS A 256 29.67 -28.32 -12.33
N SER A 257 29.58 -27.60 -11.21
CA SER A 257 29.96 -28.14 -9.90
C SER A 257 29.05 -29.29 -9.44
N PHE A 258 27.78 -29.28 -9.85
CA PHE A 258 26.84 -30.38 -9.59
C PHE A 258 26.90 -31.53 -10.61
N SER A 259 27.84 -31.50 -11.56
CA SER A 259 27.98 -32.51 -12.64
C SER A 259 26.72 -32.72 -13.48
N ILE A 260 25.87 -31.68 -13.59
CA ILE A 260 24.65 -31.72 -14.41
C ILE A 260 25.06 -31.36 -15.85
N PRO A 261 24.75 -32.20 -16.85
CA PRO A 261 25.05 -31.88 -18.25
C PRO A 261 24.25 -30.65 -18.71
N LEU A 262 24.86 -29.85 -19.60
CA LEU A 262 24.27 -28.63 -20.17
C LEU A 262 23.05 -28.94 -21.04
#